data_AF-A0A7V3QKT7-F1
#
_entry.id   AF-A0A7V3QKT7-F1
#
_cell.length_a   1.000
_cell.length_b   1.000
_cell.length_c   1.000
_cell.angle_alpha   90.00
_cell.angle_beta   90.00
_cell.angle_gamma   90.00
#
_symmetry.space_group_name_H-M   'P 1'
#
loop_
_entity.id
_entity.type
_entity.pdbx_description
1 polymer ?
#
loop_
_entity_poly.entity_id
_entity_poly.type
_entity_poly.pdbx_seq_one_letter_code
_entity_poly.pdbx_strand_id
1 'polypeptide(L)'
;MKKSKTIALCSSVSFYRQVLSIEKELKKMGFKTKIPSTAYKMKKNNNFSVNDHKLWYKDSSFYRIKTKLIKNHIKKIIQSDAVLIVNLEKDGKKG
;
A
#
# COMPACT_ATOMS: atom_id res chain seq x y z
N MET A 1 5.84 1.28 -29.64
CA MET A 1 5.03 1.84 -28.52
C MET A 1 5.89 1.97 -27.28
N LYS A 2 5.85 3.11 -26.58
CA LYS A 2 6.64 3.32 -25.34
C LYS A 2 6.08 2.41 -24.23
N LYS A 3 6.95 1.63 -23.58
CA LYS A 3 6.55 0.71 -22.48
C LYS A 3 5.99 1.54 -21.32
N SER A 4 4.75 1.25 -20.89
CA SER A 4 4.15 1.88 -19.71
C SER A 4 4.95 1.54 -18.46
N LYS A 5 5.41 2.57 -17.74
CA LYS A 5 6.20 2.46 -16.51
C LYS A 5 5.34 2.02 -15.33
N THR A 6 5.91 1.22 -14.43
CA THR A 6 5.23 0.70 -13.24
C THR A 6 5.69 1.42 -11.99
N ILE A 7 4.74 1.93 -11.20
CA ILE A 7 5.01 2.64 -9.94
C ILE A 7 4.49 1.79 -8.76
N ALA A 8 5.37 1.45 -7.82
CA ALA A 8 4.92 0.90 -6.54
C ALA A 8 4.48 2.03 -5.61
N LEU A 9 3.27 1.94 -5.05
CA LEU A 9 2.82 2.87 -4.02
C LEU A 9 3.05 2.27 -2.63
N CYS A 10 3.68 3.04 -1.75
CA CYS A 10 3.88 2.68 -0.36
C CYS A 10 3.26 3.74 0.55
N SER A 11 2.70 3.32 1.68
CA SER A 11 2.15 4.23 2.68
C SER A 11 1.95 3.52 4.01
N SER A 12 1.62 4.28 5.05
CA SER A 12 0.98 3.69 6.23
C SER A 12 -0.36 3.06 5.85
N VAL A 13 -0.74 1.96 6.52
CA VAL A 13 -2.06 1.32 6.37
C VAL A 13 -3.23 2.28 6.63
N SER A 14 -3.01 3.32 7.45
CA SER A 14 -3.96 4.39 7.72
C SER A 14 -4.34 5.20 6.47
N PHE A 15 -3.52 5.17 5.43
CA PHE A 15 -3.68 6.00 4.24
C PHE A 15 -4.05 5.20 2.97
N TYR A 16 -4.51 3.96 3.12
CA TYR A 16 -4.86 3.13 1.95
C TYR A 16 -6.05 3.65 1.17
N ARG A 17 -6.96 4.45 1.76
CA ARG A 17 -7.99 5.17 0.97
C ARG A 17 -7.35 6.15 0.00
N GLN A 18 -6.39 6.95 0.46
CA GLN A 18 -5.66 7.92 -0.34
C GLN A 18 -4.81 7.24 -1.41
N VAL A 19 -4.11 6.14 -1.07
CA VAL A 19 -3.36 5.32 -2.03
C VAL A 19 -4.25 4.86 -3.19
N LEU A 20 -5.50 4.46 -2.92
CA LEU A 20 -6.43 4.05 -3.99
C LEU A 20 -6.88 5.22 -4.87
N SER A 21 -6.95 6.45 -4.34
CA SER A 21 -7.21 7.64 -5.16
C SER A 21 -6.03 7.93 -6.09
N ILE A 22 -4.81 7.95 -5.53
CA ILE A 22 -3.58 8.17 -6.29
C ILE A 22 -3.37 7.06 -7.32
N GLU A 23 -3.71 5.80 -6.98
CA GLU A 23 -3.68 4.68 -7.91
C GLU A 23 -4.55 4.95 -9.16
N LYS A 24 -5.74 5.52 -8.98
CA LYS A 24 -6.64 5.86 -10.08
C LYS A 24 -6.05 6.98 -10.96
N GLU A 25 -5.48 8.00 -10.35
CA GLU A 25 -4.85 9.13 -11.07
C GLU A 25 -3.65 8.67 -11.89
N LEU A 26 -2.73 7.91 -11.28
CA LEU A 26 -1.57 7.37 -11.99
C LEU A 26 -1.98 6.46 -13.16
N LYS A 27 -3.04 5.66 -13.00
CA LYS A 27 -3.59 4.85 -14.09
C LYS A 27 -4.16 5.71 -15.22
N LYS A 28 -4.87 6.80 -14.90
CA LYS A 28 -5.37 7.76 -15.90
C LYS A 28 -4.22 8.43 -16.68
N MET A 29 -3.08 8.65 -16.02
CA MET A 29 -1.86 9.18 -16.66
C MET A 29 -1.09 8.16 -17.50
N GLY A 30 -1.56 6.90 -17.58
CA GLY A 30 -0.94 5.85 -18.38
C GLY A 30 0.12 5.01 -17.67
N PHE A 31 0.27 5.15 -16.34
CA PHE A 31 1.16 4.29 -15.55
C PHE A 31 0.48 3.00 -15.11
N LYS A 32 1.28 1.95 -14.97
CA LYS A 32 0.90 0.76 -14.19
C LYS A 32 1.22 1.02 -12.72
N THR A 33 0.44 0.43 -11.82
CA THR A 33 0.66 0.59 -10.38
C THR A 33 0.70 -0.74 -9.64
N LYS A 34 1.45 -0.76 -8.54
CA LYS A 34 1.52 -1.89 -7.61
C LYS A 34 1.35 -1.39 -6.19
N ILE A 35 0.24 -1.72 -5.55
CA ILE A 35 -0.07 -1.30 -4.16
C ILE A 35 0.04 -2.47 -3.17
N PRO A 36 0.04 -2.22 -1.85
CA PRO A 36 0.00 -3.28 -0.85
C PRO A 36 -1.24 -4.16 -1.01
N SER A 37 -1.09 -5.48 -0.89
CA SER A 37 -2.22 -6.41 -1.06
C SER A 37 -3.35 -6.17 -0.05
N THR A 38 -3.03 -5.64 1.12
CA THR A 38 -4.03 -5.23 2.12
C THR A 38 -4.90 -4.08 1.63
N ALA A 39 -4.36 -3.12 0.85
CA ALA A 39 -5.17 -2.03 0.27
C ALA A 39 -6.23 -2.56 -0.70
N TYR A 40 -5.88 -3.55 -1.54
CA TYR A 40 -6.86 -4.23 -2.39
C TYR A 40 -7.94 -4.96 -1.59
N LYS A 41 -7.55 -5.66 -0.50
CA LYS A 41 -8.51 -6.35 0.37
C LYS A 41 -9.47 -5.36 1.05
N MET A 42 -8.95 -4.26 1.59
CA MET A 42 -9.77 -3.21 2.19
C MET A 42 -10.77 -2.63 1.20
N LYS A 43 -10.32 -2.33 -0.03
CA LYS A 43 -11.20 -1.87 -1.12
C LYS A 43 -12.32 -2.87 -1.41
N LYS A 44 -11.97 -4.15 -1.58
CA LYS A 44 -12.93 -5.22 -1.91
C LYS A 44 -14.01 -5.36 -0.83
N ASN A 45 -13.61 -5.26 0.44
CA ASN A 45 -14.51 -5.43 1.57
C ASN A 45 -15.18 -4.12 2.02
N ASN A 46 -14.88 -3.00 1.36
CA ASN A 46 -15.23 -1.65 1.79
C ASN A 46 -14.92 -1.35 3.28
N ASN A 47 -13.92 -2.03 3.86
CA ASN A 47 -13.53 -1.88 5.25
C ASN A 47 -12.08 -1.39 5.32
N PHE A 48 -11.89 -0.19 5.88
CA PHE A 48 -10.60 0.44 6.06
C PHE A 48 -10.24 0.62 7.55
N SER A 49 -10.86 -0.16 8.44
CA SER A 49 -10.52 -0.21 9.86
C SER A 49 -9.07 -0.65 10.02
N VAL A 50 -8.22 0.24 10.54
CA VAL A 50 -6.79 -0.04 10.72
C VAL A 50 -6.56 -1.14 11.76
N ASN A 51 -7.42 -1.24 12.76
CA ASN A 51 -7.29 -2.16 13.88
C ASN A 51 -7.42 -3.62 13.44
N ASP A 52 -8.29 -3.89 12.46
CA ASP A 52 -8.55 -5.22 11.90
C ASP A 52 -7.32 -5.81 11.18
N HIS A 53 -6.36 -4.94 10.84
CA HIS A 53 -5.16 -5.31 10.08
C HIS A 53 -3.87 -5.19 10.89
N LYS A 54 -3.96 -4.81 12.16
CA LYS A 54 -2.84 -4.62 13.09
C LYS A 54 -2.89 -5.62 14.25
N LEU A 55 -3.36 -6.84 13.99
CA LEU A 55 -3.55 -7.89 14.99
C LEU A 55 -2.27 -8.22 15.79
N TRP A 56 -1.08 -8.00 15.21
CA TRP A 56 0.20 -8.21 15.88
C TRP A 56 0.47 -7.28 17.07
N TYR A 57 -0.30 -6.20 17.24
CA TYR A 57 -0.25 -5.39 18.47
C TYR A 57 -0.93 -6.08 19.65
N LYS A 58 -1.84 -7.02 19.38
CA LYS A 58 -2.57 -7.78 20.40
C LYS A 58 -1.96 -9.16 20.62
N ASP A 59 -1.44 -9.79 19.56
CA ASP A 59 -0.87 -11.14 19.61
C ASP A 59 0.33 -11.28 18.67
N SER A 60 1.50 -11.61 19.23
CA SER A 60 2.76 -11.75 18.51
C SER A 60 2.76 -12.92 17.50
N SER A 61 1.86 -13.89 17.63
CA SER A 61 1.70 -14.98 16.65
C SER A 61 1.42 -14.46 15.23
N PHE A 62 0.78 -13.29 15.12
CA PHE A 62 0.47 -12.62 13.86
C PHE A 62 1.70 -11.96 13.19
N TYR A 63 2.88 -11.94 13.83
CA TYR A 63 4.09 -11.41 13.20
C TYR A 63 4.47 -12.17 11.93
N ARG A 64 4.20 -13.47 11.85
CA ARG A 64 4.43 -14.24 10.62
C ARG A 64 3.61 -13.69 9.44
N ILE A 65 2.38 -13.25 9.69
CA ILE A 65 1.51 -12.62 8.70
C ILE A 65 2.06 -11.25 8.30
N LYS A 66 2.47 -10.43 9.27
CA LYS A 66 3.11 -9.12 9.02
C LYS A 66 4.33 -9.28 8.12
N THR A 67 5.23 -10.21 8.45
CA THR A 67 6.43 -10.52 7.67
C THR A 67 6.08 -10.95 6.25
N LYS A 68 5.07 -11.80 6.07
CA LYS A 68 4.60 -12.20 4.73
C LYS A 68 4.07 -11.01 3.92
N LEU A 69 3.29 -10.12 4.53
CA LEU A 69 2.76 -8.92 3.88
C LEU A 69 3.87 -7.97 3.44
N ILE A 70 4.86 -7.73 4.31
CA ILE A 70 6.03 -6.90 4.01
C ILE A 70 6.85 -7.50 2.87
N LYS A 71 7.25 -8.78 2.99
CA LYS A 71 8.03 -9.47 1.94
C LYS A 71 7.32 -9.45 0.60
N ASN A 72 6.00 -9.68 0.59
CA ASN A 72 5.20 -9.61 -0.63
C ASN A 72 5.15 -8.20 -1.25
N HIS A 73 5.14 -7.15 -0.44
CA HIS A 73 5.15 -5.79 -0.97
C HIS A 73 6.54 -5.36 -1.46
N ILE A 74 7.62 -5.76 -0.78
CA ILE A 74 8.99 -5.57 -1.24
C ILE A 74 9.19 -6.21 -2.62
N LYS A 75 8.68 -7.43 -2.84
CA LYS A 75 8.69 -8.06 -4.17
C LYS A 75 7.99 -7.20 -5.23
N LYS A 76 6.90 -6.52 -4.89
CA LYS A 76 6.23 -5.59 -5.82
C LYS A 76 7.10 -4.37 -6.12
N ILE A 77 7.80 -3.83 -5.12
CA ILE A 77 8.72 -2.70 -5.26
C ILE A 77 9.88 -3.05 -6.21
N ILE A 78 10.53 -4.20 -6.01
CA ILE A 78 11.64 -4.67 -6.85
C ILE A 78 11.23 -4.81 -8.33
N GLN A 79 9.97 -5.15 -8.58
CA GLN A 79 9.42 -5.32 -9.92
C GLN A 79 8.81 -4.02 -10.50
N SER A 80 9.08 -2.85 -9.93
CA SER A 80 8.59 -1.56 -10.39
C SER A 80 9.74 -0.70 -10.91
N ASP A 81 9.43 0.24 -11.81
CA ASP A 81 10.39 1.20 -12.33
C ASP A 81 10.63 2.36 -11.33
N ALA A 82 9.66 2.65 -10.47
CA ALA A 82 9.73 3.70 -9.47
C ALA A 82 8.91 3.37 -8.22
N VAL A 83 9.18 4.08 -7.13
CA VAL A 83 8.42 4.02 -5.88
C VAL A 83 7.87 5.41 -5.57
N LEU A 84 6.59 5.47 -5.23
CA LEU A 84 5.95 6.66 -4.69
C LEU A 84 5.57 6.39 -3.23
N ILE A 85 6.16 7.18 -2.32
CA ILE A 85 5.85 7.14 -0.89
C ILE A 85 4.77 8.18 -0.59
N VAL A 86 3.60 7.73 -0.18
CA VAL A 86 2.52 8.61 0.29
C VAL A 86 2.78 8.91 1.77
N ASN A 87 3.52 9.99 2.01
CA ASN A 87 3.90 10.45 3.33
C ASN A 87 2.96 11.60 3.75
N LEU A 88 1.92 11.25 4.49
CA LEU A 88 0.94 12.22 5.01
C LEU A 88 1.16 12.39 6.51
N GLU A 89 0.80 13.57 7.01
CA GLU A 89 0.85 13.86 8.44
C GLU A 89 0.09 12.81 9.26
N LYS A 90 0.71 12.37 10.35
CA LYS A 90 0.14 11.36 11.23
C LYS A 90 0.59 11.57 12.67
N ASP A 91 -0.34 11.51 13.60
CA ASP A 91 -0.06 11.61 15.05
C ASP A 91 0.77 12.87 15.39
N GLY A 92 0.43 14.01 14.75
CA GLY A 92 1.14 15.29 14.89
C GLY A 92 2.53 15.36 14.23
N LYS A 93 2.94 14.30 13.51
CA LYS A 93 4.22 14.24 12.81
C LYS A 93 4.01 14.49 11.32
N LYS A 94 4.64 15.55 10.80
CA LYS A 94 4.62 15.87 9.37
C LYS A 94 5.24 14.72 8.56
N GLY A 95 4.58 14.41 7.44
CA GLY A 95 5.10 13.53 6.39
C GLY A 95 5.93 14.32 5.38
#